data_AF-X6MFD3-F1
#
_entry.id   AF-X6MFD3-F1
#
_cell.length_a   1.000
_cell.length_b   1.000
_cell.length_c   1.000
_cell.angle_alpha   90.00
_cell.angle_beta   90.00
_cell.angle_gamma   90.00
#
_symmetry.space_group_name_H-M   'P 1'
#
loop_
_entity.id
_entity.type
_entity.pdbx_description
1 polymer ?
#
loop_
_entity_poly.entity_id
_entity_poly.type
_entity_poly.pdbx_seq_one_letter_code
_entity_poly.pdbx_strand_id
1 'polypeptide(L)'
;MFANECQQKKTNACKIKVNAKTLSAEQRTSFPNRWMNSQCWLSKKDMPVCGLYSPDGHKWFADRKMLNQYVKKCLNKNQLDQITTRFTVSDLKDILPQEIFQDYAERSLKELLEKPGTFCKCPACSSPFELDVSITGTLVPEEQTTLAKLTDDDGNSISESAQKHYMEFRIRCRNNQCGKDFCRSCWEQPYHIGFDCEQFRSKQDAPKCRFCSKQLNESNRVSNPPSKALASVCTDELCLTKMKVSCTKVLPCGHV
;
A
#
# COMPACT_ATOMS: atom_id res chain seq x y z
N MET A 1 -9.43 30.46 -8.58
CA MET A 1 -9.82 31.23 -7.38
C MET A 1 -11.21 30.76 -6.96
N PHE A 2 -11.31 29.79 -6.06
CA PHE A 2 -12.58 29.39 -5.45
C PHE A 2 -12.33 29.26 -3.96
N ALA A 3 -12.82 30.25 -3.22
CA ALA A 3 -12.88 30.24 -1.76
C ALA A 3 -14.02 29.32 -1.37
N ASN A 4 -13.72 28.19 -0.73
CA ASN A 4 -14.72 27.36 -0.09
C ASN A 4 -14.79 27.74 1.38
N GLU A 5 -15.88 28.42 1.71
CA GLU A 5 -16.30 28.80 3.05
C GLU A 5 -16.56 27.53 3.89
N CYS A 6 -15.69 27.29 4.86
CA CYS A 6 -15.87 26.27 5.88
C CYS A 6 -16.91 26.77 6.89
N GLN A 7 -18.19 26.47 6.64
CA GLN A 7 -19.27 26.74 7.58
C GLN A 7 -19.10 25.87 8.83
N GLN A 8 -18.76 26.52 9.94
CA GLN A 8 -18.76 25.95 11.28
C GLN A 8 -20.19 25.54 11.67
N LYS A 9 -20.51 24.25 11.53
CA LYS A 9 -21.72 23.65 12.12
C LYS A 9 -21.56 23.64 13.64
N LYS A 10 -22.12 24.67 14.30
CA LYS A 10 -22.37 24.68 15.75
C LYS A 10 -23.27 23.49 16.08
N THR A 11 -22.73 22.51 16.80
CA THR A 11 -23.48 21.39 17.34
C THR A 11 -24.42 21.93 18.43
N ASN A 12 -25.72 21.80 18.19
CA ASN A 12 -26.74 22.09 19.18
C ASN A 12 -26.60 21.09 20.34
N ALA A 13 -26.02 21.55 21.44
CA ALA A 13 -26.02 20.85 22.71
C ALA A 13 -27.48 20.64 23.15
N CYS A 14 -27.95 19.40 23.08
CA CYS A 14 -29.25 18.99 23.60
C CYS A 14 -29.23 19.14 25.12
N LYS A 15 -29.66 20.31 25.62
CA LYS A 15 -29.86 20.55 27.05
C LYS A 15 -31.10 19.79 27.49
N ILE A 16 -30.91 18.53 27.90
CA ILE A 16 -31.91 17.79 28.67
C ILE A 16 -32.06 18.52 30.00
N LYS A 17 -33.11 19.34 30.11
CA LYS A 17 -33.53 19.93 31.39
C LYS A 17 -34.23 18.84 32.18
N VAL A 18 -33.46 18.11 33.00
CA VAL A 18 -34.02 17.22 34.01
C VAL A 18 -34.63 18.10 35.10
N ASN A 19 -35.94 18.01 35.27
CA ASN A 19 -36.70 18.83 36.21
C ASN A 19 -36.46 18.30 37.64
N ALA A 20 -35.48 18.88 38.34
CA ALA A 20 -35.05 18.49 39.68
C ALA A 20 -35.96 19.06 40.80
N LYS A 21 -37.28 18.92 40.67
CA LYS A 21 -38.22 19.31 41.71
C LYS A 21 -38.97 18.09 42.25
N THR A 22 -38.95 17.98 43.57
CA THR A 22 -39.73 17.07 44.44
C THR A 22 -39.35 15.58 44.38
N LEU A 23 -38.11 15.28 44.78
CA LEU A 23 -37.85 14.11 45.63
C LEU A 23 -37.60 14.63 47.04
N SER A 24 -38.39 14.14 48.00
CA SER A 24 -38.39 14.56 49.40
C SER A 24 -37.00 14.40 50.03
N ALA A 25 -36.62 15.35 50.88
CA ALA A 25 -35.33 15.40 51.56
C ALA A 25 -35.11 14.24 52.55
N GLU A 26 -36.16 13.48 52.88
CA GLU A 26 -36.16 12.46 53.94
C GLU A 26 -35.86 11.04 53.46
N GLN A 27 -35.69 10.79 52.16
CA GLN A 27 -35.27 9.48 51.64
C GLN A 27 -33.81 9.41 51.16
N ARG A 28 -33.00 10.45 51.44
CA ARG A 28 -31.58 10.51 50.99
C ARG A 28 -30.55 10.02 52.01
N THR A 29 -30.95 9.52 53.17
CA THR A 29 -30.02 9.27 54.30
C THR A 29 -29.76 7.80 54.64
N SER A 30 -30.28 6.80 53.91
CA SER A 30 -30.14 5.40 54.36
C SER A 30 -29.79 4.36 53.28
N PHE A 31 -29.25 4.75 52.14
CA PHE A 31 -28.41 3.83 51.38
C PHE A 31 -26.97 4.30 51.56
N PRO A 32 -26.14 3.61 52.38
CA PRO A 32 -24.72 3.88 52.35
C PRO A 32 -24.31 3.62 50.90
N ASN A 33 -23.95 4.68 50.19
CA ASN A 33 -23.37 4.65 48.84
C ASN A 33 -21.99 3.98 48.94
N ARG A 34 -21.96 2.72 49.37
CA ARG A 34 -20.82 1.84 49.29
C ARG A 34 -20.79 1.42 47.83
N TRP A 35 -20.20 2.29 47.01
CA TRP A 35 -19.78 1.95 45.66
C TRP A 35 -19.20 0.53 45.71
N MET A 36 -19.78 -0.38 44.94
CA MET A 36 -19.28 -1.75 44.92
C MET A 36 -17.81 -1.69 44.50
N ASN A 37 -16.94 -2.18 45.37
CA ASN A 37 -15.56 -2.44 45.00
C ASN A 37 -15.51 -3.79 44.30
N SER A 38 -14.71 -3.88 43.26
CA SER A 38 -14.41 -5.14 42.60
C SER A 38 -12.90 -5.28 42.46
N GLN A 39 -12.43 -6.53 42.45
CA GLN A 39 -11.02 -6.81 42.34
C GLN A 39 -10.57 -6.62 40.90
N CYS A 40 -9.59 -5.76 40.67
CA CYS A 40 -8.94 -5.63 39.37
C CYS A 40 -8.25 -6.94 38.99
N TRP A 41 -8.61 -7.49 37.83
CA TRP A 41 -8.09 -8.77 37.35
C TRP A 41 -6.57 -8.77 37.17
N LEU A 42 -5.99 -7.63 36.75
CA LEU A 42 -4.55 -7.47 36.51
C LEU A 42 -3.75 -7.15 37.78
N SER A 43 -4.17 -6.14 38.56
CA SER A 43 -3.41 -5.66 39.73
C SER A 43 -3.75 -6.39 41.03
N LYS A 44 -4.84 -7.17 41.05
CA LYS A 44 -5.43 -7.83 42.23
C LYS A 44 -5.85 -6.87 43.35
N LYS A 45 -5.86 -5.56 43.09
CA LYS A 45 -6.32 -4.54 44.03
C LYS A 45 -7.83 -4.34 43.91
N ASP A 46 -8.49 -4.17 45.05
CA ASP A 46 -9.89 -3.76 45.10
C ASP A 46 -10.01 -2.27 44.76
N MET A 47 -10.84 -1.96 43.78
CA MET A 47 -11.11 -0.59 43.35
C MET A 47 -12.61 -0.36 43.15
N PRO A 48 -13.10 0.89 43.22
CA PRO A 48 -14.47 1.21 42.84
C PRO A 48 -14.73 0.76 41.39
N VAL A 49 -15.89 0.16 41.13
CA VAL A 49 -16.27 -0.30 39.78
C VAL A 49 -16.17 0.82 38.73
N CYS A 50 -16.40 2.08 39.10
CA CYS A 50 -16.24 3.23 38.19
C CYS A 50 -14.78 3.49 37.75
N GLY A 51 -13.80 2.96 38.47
CA GLY A 51 -12.37 3.01 38.10
C GLY A 51 -11.89 1.79 37.31
N LEU A 52 -12.78 0.82 37.05
CA LEU A 52 -12.49 -0.38 36.30
C LEU A 52 -13.11 -0.31 34.90
N TYR A 53 -12.45 -0.98 33.96
CA TYR A 53 -12.92 -1.16 32.60
C TYR A 53 -13.07 -2.65 32.32
N SER A 54 -14.16 -3.02 31.65
CA SER A 54 -14.38 -4.38 31.15
C SER A 54 -14.32 -4.30 29.63
N PRO A 55 -13.26 -4.81 28.98
CA PRO A 55 -13.21 -4.84 27.53
C PRO A 55 -14.34 -5.70 26.96
N ASP A 56 -14.80 -5.34 25.77
CA ASP A 56 -15.88 -6.05 25.09
C ASP A 56 -15.58 -7.55 24.99
N GLY A 57 -16.58 -8.37 25.33
CA GLY A 57 -16.47 -9.84 25.25
C GLY A 57 -15.71 -10.50 26.42
N HIS A 58 -15.23 -9.73 27.41
CA HIS A 58 -14.57 -10.28 28.60
C HIS A 58 -15.48 -10.26 29.84
N LYS A 59 -15.29 -11.23 30.73
CA LYS A 59 -16.03 -11.34 32.02
C LYS A 59 -15.27 -10.74 33.20
N TRP A 60 -14.20 -9.97 32.94
CA TRP A 60 -13.29 -9.47 33.96
C TRP A 60 -13.14 -7.96 33.87
N PHE A 61 -12.88 -7.35 35.02
CA PHE A 61 -12.67 -5.91 35.17
C PHE A 61 -11.20 -5.62 35.43
N ALA A 62 -10.63 -4.61 34.80
CA ALA A 62 -9.26 -4.18 35.07
C ALA A 62 -9.13 -2.67 35.16
N ASP A 63 -8.09 -2.23 35.87
CA ASP A 63 -7.69 -0.83 35.97
C ASP A 63 -7.30 -0.33 34.58
N ARG A 64 -7.90 0.77 34.13
CA ARG A 64 -7.59 1.43 32.86
C ARG A 64 -6.11 1.75 32.74
N LYS A 65 -5.42 2.12 33.83
CA LYS A 65 -3.96 2.37 33.80
C LYS A 65 -3.17 1.11 33.49
N MET A 66 -3.57 -0.03 34.02
CA MET A 66 -2.92 -1.32 33.76
C MET A 66 -3.15 -1.79 32.32
N LEU A 67 -4.37 -1.61 31.79
CA LEU A 67 -4.67 -1.91 30.39
C LEU A 67 -3.87 -1.01 29.44
N ASN A 68 -3.77 0.28 29.75
CA ASN A 68 -2.93 1.21 28.99
C ASN A 68 -1.46 0.77 28.96
N GLN A 69 -0.90 0.41 30.11
CA GLN A 69 0.47 -0.08 30.21
C GLN A 69 0.69 -1.37 29.43
N TYR A 70 -0.29 -2.29 29.45
CA TYR A 70 -0.25 -3.50 28.64
C TYR A 70 -0.18 -3.17 27.15
N VAL A 71 -1.08 -2.33 26.64
CA VAL A 71 -1.10 -1.93 25.22
C VAL A 71 0.22 -1.23 24.83
N LYS A 72 0.73 -0.30 25.65
CA LYS A 72 2.05 0.34 25.43
C LYS A 72 3.17 -0.69 25.31
N LYS A 73 3.19 -1.69 26.19
CA LYS A 73 4.20 -2.75 26.18
C LYS A 73 4.11 -3.60 24.90
N CYS A 74 2.90 -3.88 24.42
CA CYS A 74 2.69 -4.58 23.15
C CYS A 74 3.13 -3.74 21.95
N LEU A 75 2.78 -2.44 21.90
CA LEU A 75 3.21 -1.51 20.86
C LEU A 75 4.75 -1.38 20.79
N ASN A 76 5.41 -1.26 21.94
CA ASN A 76 6.88 -1.20 22.01
C ASN A 76 7.56 -2.48 21.51
N LYS A 77 6.85 -3.62 21.57
CA LYS A 77 7.32 -4.91 21.07
C LYS A 77 6.82 -5.25 19.66
N ASN A 78 6.09 -4.33 19.03
CA ASN A 78 5.42 -4.53 17.74
C ASN A 78 4.49 -5.77 17.72
N GLN A 79 3.76 -6.01 18.82
CA GLN A 79 2.85 -7.16 18.98
C GLN A 79 1.38 -6.72 18.77
N LEU A 80 1.04 -6.29 17.55
CA LEU A 80 -0.29 -5.78 17.22
C LEU A 80 -1.38 -6.86 17.31
N ASP A 81 -1.07 -8.09 16.93
CA ASP A 81 -2.00 -9.24 17.04
C ASP A 81 -2.51 -9.49 18.47
N GLN A 82 -1.65 -9.28 19.47
CA GLN A 82 -2.06 -9.44 20.87
C GLN A 82 -3.05 -8.37 21.32
N ILE A 83 -2.98 -7.18 20.72
CA ILE A 83 -3.89 -6.09 20.99
C ILE A 83 -5.22 -6.38 20.30
N THR A 84 -5.21 -6.69 19.00
CA THR A 84 -6.43 -6.94 18.19
C THR A 84 -7.22 -8.16 18.66
N THR A 85 -6.55 -9.20 19.19
CA THR A 85 -7.21 -10.40 19.73
C THR A 85 -7.93 -10.11 21.05
N ARG A 86 -7.52 -9.07 21.80
CA ARG A 86 -7.99 -8.82 23.17
C ARG A 86 -8.90 -7.62 23.32
N PHE A 87 -8.81 -6.65 22.42
CA PHE A 87 -9.52 -5.39 22.50
C PHE A 87 -10.18 -5.05 21.18
N THR A 88 -11.42 -4.57 21.25
CA THR A 88 -12.06 -3.94 20.10
C THR A 88 -11.47 -2.55 19.85
N VAL A 89 -11.72 -1.97 18.68
CA VAL A 89 -11.29 -0.58 18.40
C VAL A 89 -11.98 0.41 19.35
N SER A 90 -13.22 0.11 19.78
CA SER A 90 -13.94 0.92 20.77
C SER A 90 -13.23 0.86 22.13
N ASP A 91 -12.83 -0.34 22.56
CA ASP A 91 -12.07 -0.52 23.80
C ASP A 91 -10.81 0.35 23.82
N LEU A 92 -10.02 0.29 22.73
CA LEU A 92 -8.77 1.03 22.63
C LEU A 92 -8.98 2.55 22.65
N LYS A 93 -10.04 3.03 22.02
CA LYS A 93 -10.40 4.46 22.01
C LYS A 93 -10.78 4.97 23.40
N ASP A 94 -11.42 4.13 24.20
CA ASP A 94 -11.85 4.49 25.56
C ASP A 94 -10.71 4.43 26.59
N ILE A 95 -9.79 3.46 26.46
CA ILE A 95 -8.74 3.22 27.47
C ILE A 95 -7.43 3.97 27.20
N LEU A 96 -7.15 4.37 25.96
CA LEU A 96 -5.89 4.99 25.57
C LEU A 96 -6.01 6.52 25.46
N PRO A 97 -4.97 7.27 25.86
CA PRO A 97 -4.75 8.63 25.41
C PRO A 97 -4.72 8.71 23.88
N GLN A 98 -5.21 9.83 23.35
CA GLN A 98 -5.31 10.13 21.92
C GLN A 98 -4.03 9.78 21.13
N GLU A 99 -2.87 10.20 21.65
CA GLU A 99 -1.56 10.02 21.00
C GLU A 99 -1.21 8.54 20.79
N ILE A 100 -1.51 7.70 21.79
CA ILE A 100 -1.17 6.27 21.75
C ILE A 100 -2.16 5.52 20.87
N PHE A 101 -3.42 5.91 20.92
CA PHE A 101 -4.43 5.35 20.02
C PHE A 101 -4.08 5.65 18.56
N GLN A 102 -3.59 6.86 18.27
CA GLN A 102 -3.15 7.23 16.93
C GLN A 102 -1.91 6.43 16.48
N ASP A 103 -0.90 6.26 17.34
CA ASP A 103 0.26 5.41 17.04
C ASP A 103 -0.16 3.96 16.73
N TYR A 104 -1.09 3.40 17.52
CA TYR A 104 -1.67 2.09 17.23
C TYR A 104 -2.36 2.06 15.86
N ALA A 105 -3.24 3.03 15.57
CA ALA A 105 -3.99 3.07 14.32
C ALA A 105 -3.09 3.19 13.09
N GLU A 106 -2.04 4.02 13.16
CA GLU A 106 -1.06 4.18 12.08
C GLU A 106 -0.27 2.89 11.84
N ARG A 107 0.15 2.20 12.90
CA ARG A 107 0.85 0.91 12.77
C ARG A 107 -0.04 -0.21 12.25
N SER A 108 -1.27 -0.32 12.73
CA SER A 108 -2.24 -1.28 12.22
C SER A 108 -2.57 -1.03 10.75
N LEU A 109 -2.71 0.24 10.35
CA LEU A 109 -2.89 0.58 8.94
C LEU A 109 -1.65 0.22 8.11
N LYS A 110 -0.45 0.50 8.62
CA LYS A 110 0.80 0.14 7.95
C LYS A 110 0.93 -1.37 7.76
N GLU A 111 0.67 -2.16 8.80
CA GLU A 111 0.69 -3.63 8.73
C GLU A 111 -0.32 -4.16 7.71
N LEU A 112 -1.53 -3.59 7.69
CA LEU A 112 -2.56 -3.94 6.71
C LEU A 112 -2.09 -3.65 5.27
N LEU A 113 -1.46 -2.49 5.04
CA LEU A 113 -0.94 -2.07 3.73
C LEU A 113 0.31 -2.84 3.28
N GLU A 114 1.06 -3.43 4.22
CA GLU A 114 2.25 -4.24 3.94
C GLU A 114 1.91 -5.73 3.77
N LYS A 115 0.68 -6.14 4.09
CA LYS A 115 0.21 -7.51 3.87
C LYS A 115 0.24 -7.84 2.37
N PRO A 116 1.01 -8.86 1.94
CA PRO A 116 1.15 -9.19 0.53
C PRO A 116 -0.20 -9.64 -0.06
N GLY A 117 -0.49 -9.17 -1.28
CA GLY A 117 -1.63 -9.62 -2.08
C GLY A 117 -2.90 -8.78 -1.95
N THR A 118 -3.14 -8.11 -0.82
CA THR A 118 -4.37 -7.30 -0.65
C THR A 118 -4.19 -5.87 -1.17
N PHE A 119 -3.02 -5.28 -0.95
CA PHE A 119 -2.74 -3.90 -1.34
C PHE A 119 -1.54 -3.81 -2.26
N CYS A 120 -1.56 -2.80 -3.12
CA CYS A 120 -0.44 -2.42 -3.97
C CYS A 120 -0.17 -0.92 -3.81
N LYS A 121 1.10 -0.50 -3.90
CA LYS A 121 1.51 0.90 -3.81
C LYS A 121 1.99 1.37 -5.18
N CYS A 122 1.56 2.53 -5.64
CA CYS A 122 2.07 3.06 -6.91
C CYS A 122 3.60 3.34 -6.82
N PRO A 123 4.43 2.88 -7.77
CA PRO A 123 5.88 3.13 -7.73
C PRO A 123 6.24 4.62 -7.90
N ALA A 124 5.36 5.44 -8.50
CA ALA A 124 5.62 6.87 -8.69
C ALA A 124 5.20 7.77 -7.52
N CYS A 125 4.05 7.49 -6.88
CA CYS A 125 3.50 8.37 -5.84
C CYS A 125 3.26 7.69 -4.49
N SER A 126 3.56 6.39 -4.39
CA SER A 126 3.39 5.56 -3.20
C SER A 126 1.97 5.46 -2.63
N SER A 127 0.96 5.99 -3.33
CA SER A 127 -0.45 5.87 -2.93
C SER A 127 -0.83 4.39 -2.88
N PRO A 128 -1.33 3.89 -1.73
CA PRO A 128 -1.85 2.53 -1.63
C PRO A 128 -3.22 2.45 -2.29
N PHE A 129 -3.57 1.28 -2.80
CA PHE A 129 -4.92 0.94 -3.23
C PHE A 129 -5.13 -0.57 -3.13
N GLU A 130 -6.39 -0.96 -2.95
CA GLU A 130 -6.81 -2.36 -2.82
C GLU A 130 -6.78 -3.06 -4.18
N LEU A 131 -6.29 -4.29 -4.19
CA LEU A 131 -6.31 -5.18 -5.34
C LEU A 131 -7.50 -6.13 -5.20
N ASP A 132 -8.35 -6.14 -6.22
CA ASP A 132 -9.34 -7.20 -6.36
C ASP A 132 -8.67 -8.42 -6.98
N VAL A 133 -8.38 -9.43 -6.16
CA VAL A 133 -7.73 -10.69 -6.60
C VAL A 133 -8.77 -11.70 -7.11
N SER A 134 -10.06 -11.35 -7.12
CA SER A 134 -11.13 -12.25 -7.55
C SER A 134 -11.19 -12.49 -9.07
N ILE A 135 -10.35 -11.80 -9.86
CA ILE A 135 -10.32 -11.86 -11.34
C ILE A 135 -9.67 -13.15 -11.89
N THR A 136 -9.78 -14.26 -11.18
CA THR A 136 -9.47 -15.60 -11.73
C THR A 136 -10.66 -16.22 -12.48
N GLY A 137 -11.71 -15.43 -12.75
CA GLY A 137 -12.89 -15.85 -13.48
C GLY A 137 -12.70 -15.93 -15.00
N THR A 138 -13.56 -16.71 -15.65
CA THR A 138 -13.71 -16.74 -17.11
C THR A 138 -13.96 -15.34 -17.64
N LEU A 139 -13.12 -14.88 -18.57
CA LEU A 139 -13.25 -13.56 -19.20
C LEU A 139 -14.63 -13.41 -19.84
N VAL A 140 -15.30 -12.29 -19.58
CA VAL A 140 -16.55 -11.99 -20.26
C VAL A 140 -16.26 -11.68 -21.74
N PRO A 141 -17.19 -11.98 -22.68
CA PRO A 141 -16.97 -11.77 -24.11
C PRO A 141 -16.55 -10.32 -24.47
N GLU A 142 -17.02 -9.32 -23.71
CA GLU A 142 -16.66 -7.91 -23.89
C GLU A 142 -15.18 -7.63 -23.58
N GLU A 143 -14.64 -8.28 -22.55
CA GLU A 143 -13.22 -8.18 -22.19
C GLU A 143 -12.35 -8.83 -23.26
N GLN A 144 -12.73 -10.03 -23.73
CA GLN A 144 -12.04 -10.71 -24.82
C GLN A 144 -11.98 -9.85 -26.09
N THR A 145 -13.10 -9.20 -26.43
CA THR A 145 -13.16 -8.29 -27.59
C THR A 145 -12.25 -7.07 -27.41
N THR A 146 -12.11 -6.57 -26.19
CA THR A 146 -11.22 -5.43 -25.88
C THR A 146 -9.75 -5.84 -25.98
N LEU A 147 -9.38 -7.02 -25.49
CA LEU A 147 -8.02 -7.56 -25.59
C LEU A 147 -7.60 -7.83 -27.02
N ALA A 148 -8.50 -8.38 -27.84
CA ALA A 148 -8.24 -8.65 -29.26
C ALA A 148 -7.93 -7.38 -30.06
N LYS A 149 -8.36 -6.20 -29.57
CA LYS A 149 -8.10 -4.89 -30.18
C LYS A 149 -6.85 -4.21 -29.63
N LEU A 150 -6.17 -4.78 -28.62
CA LEU A 150 -4.94 -4.21 -28.10
C LEU A 150 -3.81 -4.41 -29.10
N THR A 151 -3.13 -3.32 -29.43
CA THR A 151 -1.94 -3.30 -30.28
C THR A 151 -0.73 -2.84 -29.48
N ASP A 152 0.45 -3.31 -29.85
CA ASP A 152 1.73 -2.79 -29.35
C ASP A 152 2.05 -1.41 -29.94
N ASP A 153 3.23 -0.88 -29.58
CA ASP A 153 3.73 0.42 -30.07
C ASP A 153 3.97 0.44 -31.60
N ASP A 154 4.13 -0.73 -32.22
CA ASP A 154 4.32 -0.90 -33.66
C ASP A 154 2.99 -1.10 -34.41
N GLY A 155 1.86 -1.13 -33.69
CA GLY A 155 0.51 -1.33 -34.25
C GLY A 155 0.13 -2.79 -34.49
N ASN A 156 0.93 -3.75 -34.04
CA ASN A 156 0.66 -5.19 -34.19
C ASN A 156 -0.19 -5.70 -33.02
N SER A 157 -1.05 -6.69 -33.27
CA SER A 157 -1.79 -7.36 -32.20
C SER A 157 -0.83 -8.04 -31.23
N ILE A 158 -1.06 -7.84 -29.92
CA ILE A 158 -0.21 -8.42 -28.88
C ILE A 158 -0.45 -9.92 -28.71
N SER A 159 0.59 -10.67 -28.32
CA SER A 159 0.52 -12.12 -28.10
C SER A 159 -0.45 -12.51 -26.96
N GLU A 160 -0.95 -13.75 -26.98
CA GLU A 160 -1.86 -14.25 -25.93
C GLU A 160 -1.24 -14.16 -24.52
N SER A 161 0.05 -14.44 -24.37
CA SER A 161 0.75 -14.31 -23.08
C SER A 161 0.80 -12.86 -22.60
N ALA A 162 1.08 -11.92 -23.51
CA ALA A 162 1.06 -10.49 -23.20
C ALA A 162 -0.34 -9.98 -22.86
N GLN A 163 -1.40 -10.52 -23.49
CA GLN A 163 -2.80 -10.19 -23.17
C GLN A 163 -3.15 -10.65 -21.74
N LYS A 164 -2.85 -11.90 -21.38
CA LYS A 164 -3.07 -12.42 -20.02
C LYS A 164 -2.31 -11.57 -19.00
N HIS A 165 -1.05 -11.28 -19.29
CA HIS A 165 -0.22 -10.45 -18.41
C HIS A 165 -0.77 -9.01 -18.26
N TYR A 166 -1.29 -8.43 -19.35
CA TYR A 166 -1.94 -7.11 -19.33
C TYR A 166 -3.15 -7.09 -18.40
N MET A 167 -4.01 -8.10 -18.46
CA MET A 167 -5.17 -8.19 -17.58
C MET A 167 -4.78 -8.36 -16.11
N GLU A 168 -3.84 -9.24 -15.85
CA GLU A 168 -3.51 -9.63 -14.48
C GLU A 168 -2.61 -8.62 -13.78
N PHE A 169 -1.70 -7.98 -14.50
CA PHE A 169 -0.61 -7.21 -13.87
C PHE A 169 -0.58 -5.73 -14.23
N ARG A 170 -1.34 -5.27 -15.23
CA ARG A 170 -1.43 -3.83 -15.50
C ARG A 170 -2.28 -3.14 -14.46
N ILE A 171 -1.71 -2.14 -13.81
CA ILE A 171 -2.43 -1.28 -12.89
C ILE A 171 -2.31 0.17 -13.36
N ARG A 172 -3.43 0.88 -13.34
CA ARG A 172 -3.46 2.34 -13.41
C ARG A 172 -3.58 2.93 -12.02
N CYS A 173 -2.70 3.86 -11.67
CA CYS A 173 -2.77 4.56 -10.39
C CYS A 173 -4.09 5.35 -10.28
N ARG A 174 -4.87 5.09 -9.22
CA ARG A 174 -6.14 5.79 -8.93
C ARG A 174 -5.96 7.22 -8.38
N ASN A 175 -4.73 7.61 -8.03
CA ASN A 175 -4.46 9.00 -7.67
C ASN A 175 -4.60 9.87 -8.92
N ASN A 176 -5.60 10.76 -8.93
CA ASN A 176 -5.92 11.66 -10.04
C ASN A 176 -4.75 12.55 -10.48
N GLN A 177 -3.80 12.86 -9.60
CA GLN A 177 -2.61 13.62 -9.95
C GLN A 177 -1.51 12.76 -10.59
N CYS A 178 -1.54 11.44 -10.39
CA CYS A 178 -0.56 10.51 -10.92
C CYS A 178 -1.04 9.86 -12.21
N GLY A 179 -2.12 9.07 -12.16
CA GLY A 179 -2.75 8.45 -13.33
C GLY A 179 -1.86 7.53 -14.19
N LYS A 180 -0.62 7.23 -13.75
CA LYS A 180 0.36 6.42 -14.49
C LYS A 180 0.02 4.93 -14.43
N ASP A 181 0.33 4.24 -15.52
CA ASP A 181 0.21 2.80 -15.64
C ASP A 181 1.55 2.11 -15.34
N PHE A 182 1.52 1.01 -14.60
CA PHE A 182 2.71 0.24 -14.26
C PHE A 182 2.37 -1.25 -14.13
N CYS A 183 3.39 -2.09 -14.15
CA CYS A 183 3.24 -3.52 -13.89
C CYS A 183 3.38 -3.82 -12.41
N ARG A 184 2.42 -4.52 -11.80
CA ARG A 184 2.50 -4.89 -10.37
C ARG A 184 3.48 -6.02 -10.05
N SER A 185 3.90 -6.78 -11.08
CA SER A 185 4.84 -7.89 -10.93
C SER A 185 6.30 -7.40 -10.89
N CYS A 186 6.71 -6.61 -11.88
CA CYS A 186 8.08 -6.09 -11.99
C CYS A 186 8.26 -4.63 -11.55
N TRP A 187 7.17 -3.90 -11.28
CA TRP A 187 7.16 -2.48 -10.87
C TRP A 187 7.64 -1.48 -11.94
N GLU A 188 7.80 -1.93 -13.19
CA GLU A 188 8.21 -1.08 -14.31
C GLU A 188 7.11 -0.08 -14.72
N GLN A 189 7.56 1.12 -15.11
CA GLN A 189 6.69 2.23 -15.51
C GLN A 189 7.29 3.00 -16.71
N PRO A 190 6.54 3.21 -17.81
CA PRO A 190 5.15 2.80 -18.02
C PRO A 190 5.00 1.27 -18.12
N TYR A 191 3.76 0.79 -18.03
CA TYR A 191 3.47 -0.63 -18.27
C TYR A 191 3.98 -1.07 -19.66
N HIS A 192 4.65 -2.21 -19.72
CA HIS A 192 5.27 -2.74 -20.94
C HIS A 192 4.25 -3.49 -21.82
N ILE A 193 3.48 -2.74 -22.61
CA ILE A 193 2.49 -3.31 -23.54
C ILE A 193 3.17 -4.25 -24.57
N GLY A 194 2.52 -5.38 -24.86
CA GLY A 194 3.01 -6.37 -25.83
C GLY A 194 4.04 -7.36 -25.30
N PHE A 195 4.50 -7.22 -24.05
CA PHE A 195 5.49 -8.12 -23.44
C PHE A 195 5.02 -8.55 -22.05
N ASP A 196 5.33 -9.78 -21.65
CA ASP A 196 5.34 -10.14 -20.23
C ASP A 196 6.62 -9.59 -19.53
N CYS A 197 6.73 -9.78 -18.22
CA CYS A 197 7.89 -9.28 -17.45
C CYS A 197 9.24 -9.83 -17.94
N GLU A 198 9.30 -11.09 -18.34
CA GLU A 198 10.55 -11.76 -18.74
C GLU A 198 10.98 -11.31 -20.14
N GLN A 199 10.02 -11.24 -21.06
CA GLN A 199 10.21 -10.71 -22.40
C GLN A 199 10.62 -9.24 -22.36
N PHE A 200 9.98 -8.43 -21.51
CA PHE A 200 10.34 -7.01 -21.36
C PHE A 200 11.75 -6.85 -20.79
N ARG A 201 12.11 -7.64 -19.77
CA ARG A 201 13.48 -7.64 -19.22
C ARG A 201 14.50 -8.04 -20.29
N SER A 202 14.22 -9.12 -21.03
CA SER A 202 15.08 -9.56 -22.14
C SER A 202 15.22 -8.48 -23.23
N LYS A 203 14.16 -7.71 -23.49
CA LYS A 203 14.19 -6.56 -24.42
C LYS A 203 15.02 -5.40 -23.88
N GLN A 204 14.93 -5.11 -22.58
CA GLN A 204 15.74 -4.07 -21.93
C GLN A 204 17.23 -4.44 -21.91
N ASP A 205 17.54 -5.69 -21.58
CA ASP A 205 18.89 -6.23 -21.46
C ASP A 205 19.55 -6.49 -22.82
N ALA A 206 18.76 -6.51 -23.90
CA ALA A 206 19.29 -6.69 -25.23
C ALA A 206 20.29 -5.57 -25.58
N PRO A 207 21.46 -5.93 -26.15
CA PRO A 207 22.48 -4.95 -26.48
C PRO A 207 21.93 -3.93 -27.48
N LYS A 208 22.24 -2.66 -27.26
CA LYS A 208 21.84 -1.56 -28.15
C LYS A 208 23.04 -1.10 -28.97
N CYS A 209 22.78 -0.67 -30.20
CA CYS A 209 23.80 -0.10 -31.06
C CYS A 209 24.38 1.15 -30.41
N ARG A 210 25.71 1.20 -30.27
CA ARG A 210 26.47 2.30 -29.68
C ARG A 210 26.16 3.66 -30.30
N PHE A 211 25.81 3.71 -31.59
CA PHE A 211 25.66 4.96 -32.32
C PHE A 211 24.21 5.40 -32.52
N CYS A 212 23.28 4.48 -32.77
CA CYS A 212 21.87 4.80 -33.03
C CYS A 212 20.91 4.30 -31.95
N SER A 213 21.40 3.61 -30.91
CA SER A 213 20.61 2.99 -29.84
C SER A 213 19.57 1.95 -30.27
N LYS A 214 19.53 1.59 -31.55
CA LYS A 214 18.69 0.51 -32.08
C LYS A 214 19.05 -0.81 -31.40
N GLN A 215 18.04 -1.59 -31.01
CA GLN A 215 18.24 -2.90 -30.41
C GLN A 215 18.97 -3.84 -31.39
N LEU A 216 20.02 -4.49 -30.91
CA LEU A 216 20.82 -5.41 -31.69
C LEU A 216 20.25 -6.83 -31.58
N ASN A 217 20.21 -7.51 -32.71
CA ASN A 217 19.92 -8.93 -32.84
C ASN A 217 21.01 -9.57 -33.71
N GLU A 218 20.97 -10.89 -33.89
CA GLU A 218 22.02 -11.61 -34.63
C GLU A 218 22.11 -11.17 -36.10
N SER A 219 20.99 -10.73 -36.71
CA SER A 219 20.95 -10.35 -38.12
C SER A 219 21.39 -8.92 -38.40
N ASN A 220 21.24 -8.00 -37.45
CA ASN A 220 21.57 -6.59 -37.63
C ASN A 220 22.89 -6.18 -36.95
N ARG A 221 23.56 -7.09 -36.25
CA ARG A 221 24.83 -6.83 -35.57
C ARG A 221 26.01 -7.13 -36.49
N VAL A 222 27.05 -6.31 -36.43
CA VAL A 222 28.30 -6.57 -37.16
C VAL A 222 28.96 -7.84 -36.60
N SER A 223 29.08 -8.89 -37.43
CA SER A 223 29.55 -10.21 -36.99
C SER A 223 31.05 -10.25 -36.63
N ASN A 224 31.88 -9.46 -37.31
CA ASN A 224 33.33 -9.38 -37.07
C ASN A 224 33.78 -7.92 -36.90
N PRO A 225 33.51 -7.32 -35.73
CA PRO A 225 33.94 -5.95 -35.44
C PRO A 225 35.48 -5.91 -35.30
N PRO A 226 36.15 -4.83 -35.74
CA PRO A 226 37.62 -4.75 -35.71
C PRO A 226 38.20 -4.71 -34.29
N SER A 227 37.37 -4.49 -33.27
CA SER A 227 37.77 -4.52 -31.85
C SER A 227 36.57 -4.77 -30.95
N LYS A 228 36.83 -5.19 -29.69
CA LYS A 228 35.78 -5.33 -28.65
C LYS A 228 35.06 -4.02 -28.35
N ALA A 229 35.74 -2.88 -28.56
CA ALA A 229 35.18 -1.54 -28.43
C ALA A 229 33.98 -1.28 -29.37
N LEU A 230 33.91 -2.02 -30.47
CA LEU A 230 32.92 -1.83 -31.53
C LEU A 230 32.01 -3.06 -31.64
N ALA A 231 31.96 -3.90 -30.61
CA ALA A 231 31.14 -5.11 -30.59
C ALA A 231 29.63 -4.84 -30.59
N SER A 232 29.19 -3.65 -30.17
CA SER A 232 27.79 -3.26 -30.12
C SER A 232 27.46 -2.24 -31.21
N VAL A 233 27.69 -2.59 -32.48
CA VAL A 233 27.39 -1.73 -33.63
C VAL A 233 26.47 -2.47 -34.61
N CYS A 234 25.44 -1.78 -35.10
CA CYS A 234 24.53 -2.35 -36.11
C CYS A 234 25.10 -2.24 -37.53
N THR A 235 24.50 -2.96 -38.48
CA THR A 235 24.86 -2.99 -39.90
C THR A 235 24.35 -1.80 -40.71
N ASP A 236 23.68 -0.82 -40.08
CA ASP A 236 23.22 0.40 -40.75
C ASP A 236 24.43 1.23 -41.26
N GLU A 237 24.38 1.71 -42.50
CA GLU A 237 25.50 2.37 -43.18
C GLU A 237 26.09 3.57 -42.40
N LEU A 238 25.22 4.38 -41.78
CA LEU A 238 25.62 5.50 -40.93
C LEU A 238 26.43 5.05 -39.71
N CYS A 239 26.04 3.93 -39.09
CA CYS A 239 26.71 3.35 -37.94
C CYS A 239 28.05 2.71 -38.35
N LEU A 240 28.11 2.07 -39.51
CA LEU A 240 29.35 1.53 -40.07
C LEU A 240 30.36 2.64 -40.41
N THR A 241 29.89 3.77 -40.95
CA THR A 241 30.76 4.93 -41.23
C THR A 241 31.33 5.51 -39.93
N LYS A 242 30.48 5.69 -38.90
CA LYS A 242 30.93 6.12 -37.56
C LYS A 242 31.90 5.11 -36.94
N MET A 243 31.67 3.81 -37.14
CA MET A 243 32.54 2.75 -36.66
C MET A 243 33.97 2.86 -37.24
N LYS A 244 34.10 3.15 -38.55
CA LYS A 244 35.42 3.27 -39.22
C LYS A 244 36.30 4.39 -38.67
N VAL A 245 35.69 5.47 -38.17
CA VAL A 245 36.40 6.63 -37.61
C VAL A 245 36.49 6.62 -36.08
N SER A 246 35.89 5.62 -35.43
CA SER A 246 35.87 5.51 -33.96
C SER A 246 37.13 4.84 -33.42
N CYS A 247 37.51 5.21 -32.19
CA CYS A 247 38.63 4.56 -31.49
C CYS A 247 38.36 3.05 -31.28
N THR A 248 39.38 2.22 -31.49
CA THR A 248 39.32 0.76 -31.30
C THR A 248 39.82 0.30 -29.93
N LYS A 249 40.32 1.22 -29.11
CA LYS A 249 40.88 0.92 -27.78
C LYS A 249 39.78 0.90 -26.73
N VAL A 250 39.77 -0.13 -25.88
CA VAL A 250 39.00 -0.16 -24.64
C VAL A 250 39.96 0.19 -23.50
N LEU A 251 39.61 1.18 -22.69
CA LEU A 251 40.43 1.57 -21.54
C LEU A 251 40.31 0.53 -20.41
N PRO A 252 41.29 0.43 -19.49
CA PRO A 252 41.20 -0.48 -18.33
C PRO A 252 39.97 -0.25 -17.46
N CYS A 253 39.40 0.96 -17.47
CA CYS A 253 38.16 1.32 -16.79
C CYS A 253 36.88 0.87 -17.54
N GLY A 254 36.99 0.16 -18.66
CA GLY A 254 35.86 -0.33 -19.45
C GLY A 254 35.23 0.71 -20.40
N HIS A 255 35.67 1.97 -20.33
CA HIS A 255 35.22 2.99 -21.27
C HIS A 255 35.78 2.76 -22.67
N VAL A 256 34.98 3.19 -23.65
CA VAL A 256 35.16 2.91 -25.07
C VAL A 256 34.98 4.16 -25.89
#